data_AF-A0A928PBH6-F1
#
_entry.id   AF-A0A928PBH6-F1
#
_cell.length_a   1.000
_cell.length_b   1.000
_cell.length_c   1.000
_cell.angle_alpha   90.00
_cell.angle_beta   90.00
_cell.angle_gamma   90.00
#
_symmetry.space_group_name_H-M   'P 1'
#
loop_
_entity.id
_entity.type
_entity.pdbx_description
1 polymer ?
#
loop_
_entity_poly.entity_id
_entity_poly.type
_entity_poly.pdbx_seq_one_letter_code
_entity_poly.pdbx_strand_id
1 'polypeptide(L)'
;MGSWGTALYSNDTSSDVRDMANEVYPLVGIEEGTRLIFEEYADVMTENDNDCADFWFALADWQWRHGILTDDIKEKAITLLEAHTGIDEWEKFKTAADVKRRLAVMDKLLTQLRSPMPRMNIPKAKIAKPKHKPGDIIIARTCSSDHSSADFLWSIERCTYPYIYKSETADRLPELLKPPFTAYDKYIAILCVGTEKMLHSQYVEGIYDEHSVYAFYDYVSDEKPTADRLKKCGFLPKYLRYASTVGTAIETIGWTYTFKLFTYSFRISKNSFESSVEHFTCKDEYERFSCLFSMKNYLSEPSYNFELHDAFSDFFEGKAILSAAGIGYDNLLDKDIENPPICSADEILNLIKTME
;
A
#
# COMPACT_ATOMS: atom_id res chain seq x y z
N MET A 1 17.24 4.42 17.94
CA MET A 1 18.51 5.19 18.08
C MET A 1 18.91 5.63 16.68
N GLY A 2 18.41 6.79 16.25
CA GLY A 2 18.62 7.33 14.91
C GLY A 2 20.10 7.66 14.66
N SER A 3 20.55 7.52 13.42
CA SER A 3 21.93 7.86 13.03
C SER A 3 22.02 9.32 12.64
N TRP A 4 22.60 10.17 13.50
CA TRP A 4 22.85 11.59 13.18
C TRP A 4 24.10 11.77 12.32
N GLY A 5 23.90 12.22 11.08
CA GLY A 5 24.92 12.54 10.08
C GLY A 5 25.04 14.04 9.82
N THR A 6 26.17 14.47 9.22
CA THR A 6 26.55 15.89 9.12
C THR A 6 25.75 16.70 8.09
N ALA A 7 25.03 16.06 7.16
CA ALA A 7 24.22 16.76 6.18
C ALA A 7 22.96 17.36 6.81
N LEU A 8 22.33 18.33 6.13
CA LEU A 8 21.20 19.08 6.68
C LEU A 8 20.05 18.15 7.08
N TYR A 9 19.69 17.19 6.21
CA TYR A 9 18.60 16.23 6.41
C TYR A 9 19.06 14.86 6.93
N SER A 10 20.14 14.83 7.71
CA SER A 10 20.69 13.59 8.30
C SER A 10 20.44 13.49 9.80
N ASN A 11 19.37 14.12 10.29
CA ASN A 11 18.79 13.89 11.60
C ASN A 11 17.27 13.77 11.45
N ASP A 12 16.62 13.21 12.47
CA ASP A 12 15.20 12.85 12.43
C ASP A 12 14.34 14.13 12.27
N THR A 13 14.55 15.15 13.11
CA THR A 13 13.83 16.44 13.08
C THR A 13 13.83 17.11 11.70
N SER A 14 15.00 17.33 11.11
CA SER A 14 15.12 17.98 9.80
C SER A 14 14.53 17.14 8.66
N SER A 15 14.66 15.81 8.73
CA SER A 15 14.08 14.91 7.74
C SER A 15 12.55 14.93 7.82
N ASP A 16 11.99 14.89 9.02
CA ASP A 16 10.54 14.90 9.24
C ASP A 16 9.94 16.24 8.80
N VAL A 17 10.59 17.37 9.10
CA VAL A 17 10.16 18.70 8.62
C VAL A 17 10.16 18.76 7.09
N ARG A 18 11.18 18.20 6.43
CA ARG A 18 11.24 18.13 4.97
C ARG A 18 10.08 17.31 4.42
N ASP A 19 9.82 16.16 5.03
CA ASP A 19 8.82 15.20 4.56
C ASP A 19 7.40 15.75 4.76
N MET A 20 7.13 16.36 5.93
CA MET A 20 5.90 17.12 6.17
C MET A 20 5.75 18.29 5.18
N ALA A 21 6.80 19.07 4.92
CA ALA A 21 6.75 20.17 3.95
C ALA A 21 6.46 19.69 2.51
N ASN A 22 7.06 18.56 2.11
CA ASN A 22 6.77 17.90 0.82
C ASN A 22 5.31 17.46 0.68
N GLU A 23 4.64 17.15 1.79
CA GLU A 23 3.26 16.70 1.83
C GLU A 23 2.28 17.88 1.91
N VAL A 24 2.48 18.78 2.88
CA VAL A 24 1.51 19.80 3.26
C VAL A 24 1.44 20.95 2.24
N TYR A 25 2.57 21.52 1.82
CA TYR A 25 2.56 22.69 0.92
C TYR A 25 1.85 22.42 -0.42
N PRO A 26 2.03 21.25 -1.07
CA PRO A 26 1.27 20.90 -2.25
C PRO A 26 -0.25 20.76 -2.07
N LEU A 27 -0.72 20.56 -0.84
CA LEU A 27 -2.12 20.28 -0.52
C LEU A 27 -2.92 21.53 -0.14
N VAL A 28 -2.35 22.41 0.70
CA VAL A 28 -3.08 23.55 1.30
C VAL A 28 -2.52 24.93 0.94
N GLY A 29 -1.36 24.99 0.28
CA GLY A 29 -0.69 26.25 -0.05
C GLY A 29 0.21 26.78 1.08
N ILE A 30 0.79 27.97 0.87
CA ILE A 30 1.92 28.47 1.67
C ILE A 30 1.50 28.88 3.09
N GLU A 31 0.45 29.68 3.23
CA GLU A 31 0.02 30.23 4.52
C GLU A 31 -0.45 29.11 5.46
N GLU A 32 -1.44 28.34 5.01
CA GLU A 32 -1.98 27.23 5.78
C GLU A 32 -0.94 26.13 6.01
N GLY A 33 -0.08 25.85 5.02
CA GLY A 33 0.95 24.84 5.18
C GLY A 33 2.01 25.23 6.21
N THR A 34 2.36 26.52 6.29
CA THR A 34 3.25 27.02 7.32
C THR A 34 2.59 26.97 8.70
N ARG A 35 1.30 27.29 8.80
CA ARG A 35 0.53 27.18 10.05
C ARG A 35 0.54 25.73 10.58
N LEU A 36 0.22 24.76 9.74
CA LEU A 36 0.20 23.34 10.12
C LEU A 36 1.58 22.84 10.57
N ILE A 37 2.65 23.22 9.85
CA ILE A 37 4.02 22.86 10.26
C ILE A 37 4.38 23.49 11.61
N PHE A 38 3.98 24.73 11.87
CA PHE A 38 4.23 25.37 13.16
C PHE A 38 3.46 24.74 14.31
N GLU A 39 2.24 24.24 14.05
CA GLU A 39 1.44 23.53 15.06
C GLU A 39 2.05 22.17 15.41
N GLU A 40 2.47 21.40 14.42
CA GLU A 40 3.11 20.09 14.63
C GLU A 40 4.44 20.20 15.42
N TYR A 41 5.21 21.26 15.15
CA TYR A 41 6.53 21.46 15.76
C TYR A 41 6.54 22.52 16.87
N ALA A 42 5.38 22.87 17.42
CA ALA A 42 5.26 23.93 18.42
C ALA A 42 6.17 23.68 19.64
N ASP A 43 6.21 22.44 20.13
CA ASP A 43 7.03 22.07 21.29
C ASP A 43 8.53 22.21 20.99
N VAL A 44 8.97 21.72 19.82
CA VAL A 44 10.37 21.81 19.34
C VAL A 44 10.82 23.27 19.20
N MET A 45 9.91 24.15 18.79
CA MET A 45 10.24 25.57 18.62
C MET A 45 10.47 26.32 19.95
N THR A 46 10.09 25.76 21.11
CA THR A 46 10.21 26.44 22.41
C THR A 46 11.57 26.27 23.09
N GLU A 47 12.34 25.23 22.77
CA GLU A 47 13.49 24.81 23.57
C GLU A 47 14.83 25.48 23.20
N ASN A 48 14.89 26.24 22.08
CA ASN A 48 16.12 26.89 21.54
C ASN A 48 17.36 25.96 21.57
N ASP A 49 17.16 24.69 21.28
CA ASP A 49 18.15 23.62 21.34
C ASP A 49 18.57 23.14 19.93
N ASN A 50 19.16 21.95 19.83
CA ASN A 50 19.56 21.40 18.53
C ASN A 50 18.36 21.07 17.65
N ASP A 51 17.28 20.50 18.19
CA ASP A 51 16.09 20.16 17.41
C ASP A 51 15.37 21.42 16.91
N CYS A 52 15.29 22.46 17.74
CA CYS A 52 14.82 23.78 17.33
C CYS A 52 15.64 24.33 16.14
N ALA A 53 16.97 24.26 16.21
CA ALA A 53 17.84 24.71 15.12
C ALA A 53 17.63 23.88 13.85
N ASP A 54 17.59 22.56 13.97
CA ASP A 54 17.35 21.62 12.87
C ASP A 54 16.00 21.87 12.18
N PHE A 55 14.94 22.17 12.95
CA PHE A 55 13.64 22.57 12.44
C PHE A 55 13.73 23.82 11.55
N TRP A 56 14.29 24.92 12.08
CA TRP A 56 14.38 26.19 11.35
C TRP A 56 15.26 26.08 10.12
N PHE A 57 16.37 25.34 10.21
CA PHE A 57 17.28 25.13 9.07
C PHE A 57 16.62 24.33 7.95
N ALA A 58 15.91 23.25 8.30
CA ALA A 58 15.19 22.41 7.34
C ALA A 58 14.06 23.18 6.65
N LEU A 59 13.21 23.87 7.43
CA LEU A 59 12.10 24.62 6.87
C LEU A 59 12.58 25.76 5.96
N ALA A 60 13.61 26.51 6.38
CA ALA A 60 14.17 27.59 5.58
C ALA A 60 14.82 27.09 4.28
N ASP A 61 15.61 26.00 4.34
CA ASP A 61 16.18 25.38 3.13
C ASP A 61 15.08 24.91 2.18
N TRP A 62 14.04 24.24 2.70
CA TRP A 62 12.94 23.73 1.89
C TRP A 62 12.18 24.86 1.21
N GLN A 63 11.74 25.87 1.97
CA GLN A 63 10.99 27.00 1.40
C GLN A 63 11.84 27.79 0.40
N TRP A 64 13.15 27.96 0.67
CA TRP A 64 14.05 28.62 -0.28
C TRP A 64 14.11 27.87 -1.60
N ARG A 65 14.30 26.53 -1.57
CA ARG A 65 14.38 25.70 -2.80
C ARG A 65 13.13 25.75 -3.65
N HIS A 66 11.97 25.95 -3.02
CA HIS A 66 10.68 26.00 -3.70
C HIS A 66 10.21 27.44 -4.01
N GLY A 67 11.03 28.44 -3.69
CA GLY A 67 10.76 29.84 -4.02
C GLY A 67 9.62 30.46 -3.22
N ILE A 68 9.45 30.05 -1.96
CA ILE A 68 8.35 30.49 -1.07
C ILE A 68 8.82 30.92 0.33
N LEU A 69 10.13 31.13 0.51
CA LEU A 69 10.69 31.48 1.81
C LEU A 69 10.15 32.83 2.31
N THR A 70 9.50 32.83 3.47
CA THR A 70 9.02 34.06 4.11
C THR A 70 10.16 34.76 4.85
N ASP A 71 10.05 36.09 5.00
CA ASP A 71 11.08 36.89 5.67
C ASP A 71 11.25 36.47 7.14
N ASP A 72 10.17 36.20 7.87
CA ASP A 72 10.22 35.76 9.27
C ASP A 72 11.03 34.47 9.45
N ILE A 73 10.77 33.47 8.60
CA ILE A 73 11.47 32.17 8.64
C ILE A 73 12.94 32.37 8.24
N LYS A 74 13.20 33.20 7.23
CA LYS A 74 14.55 33.53 6.79
C LYS A 74 15.36 34.20 7.89
N GLU A 75 14.82 35.24 8.52
CA GLU A 75 15.49 36.00 9.57
C GLU A 75 15.78 35.13 10.78
N LYS A 76 14.82 34.30 11.20
CA LYS A 76 14.99 33.36 12.31
C LYS A 76 16.08 32.33 12.01
N ALA A 77 16.05 31.69 10.84
CA ALA A 77 17.06 30.71 10.45
C ALA A 77 18.46 31.33 10.33
N ILE A 78 18.58 32.52 9.74
CA ILE A 78 19.86 33.25 9.65
C ILE A 78 20.41 33.56 11.05
N THR A 79 19.57 34.04 11.96
CA THR A 79 19.98 34.36 13.34
C THR A 79 20.57 33.13 14.04
N LEU A 80 19.92 31.98 13.91
CA LEU A 80 20.39 30.72 14.50
C LEU A 80 21.66 30.18 13.82
N LEU A 81 21.78 30.33 12.50
CA LEU A 81 22.99 29.95 11.76
C LEU A 81 24.20 30.79 12.18
N GLU A 82 24.04 32.10 12.31
CA GLU A 82 25.11 33.01 12.75
C GLU A 82 25.54 32.75 14.19
N ALA A 83 24.59 32.38 15.06
CA ALA A 83 24.86 31.97 16.43
C ALA A 83 25.43 30.54 16.54
N HIS A 84 25.55 29.81 15.43
CA HIS A 84 25.93 28.39 15.39
C HIS A 84 25.08 27.51 16.32
N THR A 85 23.80 27.83 16.49
CA THR A 85 22.90 27.09 17.39
C THR A 85 22.85 25.60 17.01
N GLY A 86 22.90 24.74 18.02
CA GLY A 86 22.94 23.28 17.87
C GLY A 86 24.35 22.68 17.79
N ILE A 87 25.41 23.48 17.57
CA ILE A 87 26.77 22.92 17.42
C ILE A 87 27.35 22.35 18.72
N ASP A 88 26.93 22.85 19.88
CA ASP A 88 27.46 22.43 21.19
C ASP A 88 27.34 20.92 21.44
N GLU A 89 26.27 20.28 20.94
CA GLU A 89 26.11 18.82 21.05
C GLU A 89 27.06 18.06 20.12
N TRP A 90 27.33 18.61 18.94
CA TRP A 90 28.30 18.03 18.01
C TRP A 90 29.71 18.06 18.61
N GLU A 91 30.08 19.15 19.29
CA GLU A 91 31.36 19.27 19.97
C GLU A 91 31.48 18.29 21.15
N LYS A 92 30.37 17.97 21.83
CA LYS A 92 30.33 17.02 22.96
C LYS A 92 30.39 15.56 22.52
N PHE A 93 29.70 15.20 21.44
CA PHE A 93 29.42 13.80 21.10
C PHE A 93 30.05 13.30 19.78
N LYS A 94 30.63 14.19 18.96
CA LYS A 94 31.18 13.84 17.64
C LYS A 94 32.65 14.23 17.50
N THR A 95 33.27 13.80 16.40
CA THR A 95 34.67 14.13 16.13
C THR A 95 34.81 15.57 15.65
N ALA A 96 35.98 16.19 15.85
CA ALA A 96 36.27 17.52 15.31
C ALA A 96 36.09 17.61 13.78
N ALA A 97 36.32 16.50 13.06
CA ALA A 97 36.06 16.42 11.63
C ALA A 97 34.56 16.46 11.29
N ASP A 98 33.69 15.89 12.13
CA ASP A 98 32.24 15.98 11.99
C ASP A 98 31.74 17.39 12.28
N VAL A 99 32.20 18.00 13.37
CA VAL A 99 31.88 19.40 13.74
C VAL A 99 32.23 20.33 12.58
N LYS A 100 33.45 20.21 12.04
CA LYS A 100 33.88 21.01 10.87
C LYS A 100 32.98 20.80 9.65
N ARG A 101 32.55 19.57 9.40
CA ARG A 101 31.62 19.26 8.29
C ARG A 101 30.24 19.87 8.52
N ARG A 102 29.73 19.83 9.76
CA ARG A 102 28.43 20.41 10.11
C ARG A 102 28.45 21.93 9.99
N LEU A 103 29.49 22.59 10.51
CA LEU A 103 29.71 24.04 10.33
C LEU A 103 29.73 24.42 8.85
N ALA A 104 30.42 23.66 7.99
CA ALA A 104 30.43 23.92 6.56
C ALA A 104 29.03 23.78 5.90
N VAL A 105 28.17 22.89 6.42
CA VAL A 105 26.77 22.78 5.97
C VAL A 105 25.96 24.01 6.41
N MET A 106 26.17 24.51 7.63
CA MET A 106 25.53 25.73 8.14
C MET A 106 25.96 26.96 7.33
N ASP A 107 27.26 27.13 7.06
CA ASP A 107 27.79 28.22 6.23
C ASP A 107 27.22 28.19 4.80
N LYS A 108 27.08 26.99 4.25
CA LYS A 108 26.46 26.80 2.93
C LYS A 108 24.99 27.21 2.94
N LEU A 109 24.23 26.81 3.96
CA LEU A 109 22.84 27.20 4.10
C LEU A 109 22.70 28.71 4.30
N LEU A 110 23.53 29.33 5.15
CA LEU A 110 23.54 30.78 5.36
C LEU A 110 23.80 31.54 4.06
N THR A 111 24.78 31.08 3.28
CA THR A 111 25.08 31.64 1.95
C THR A 111 23.89 31.50 1.00
N GLN A 112 23.23 30.33 1.02
CA GLN A 112 22.04 30.06 0.21
C GLN A 112 20.88 31.01 0.59
N LEU A 113 20.53 31.13 1.87
CA LEU A 113 19.40 31.96 2.32
C LEU A 113 19.60 33.46 2.03
N ARG A 114 20.87 33.91 1.98
CA ARG A 114 21.23 35.29 1.59
C ARG A 114 21.23 35.52 0.08
N SER A 115 21.25 34.47 -0.73
CA SER A 115 21.21 34.60 -2.18
C SER A 115 19.78 34.88 -2.70
N PRO A 116 19.65 35.42 -3.93
CA PRO A 116 18.33 35.60 -4.54
C PRO A 116 17.55 34.29 -4.60
N MET A 117 16.28 34.36 -4.20
CA MET A 117 15.40 33.19 -4.16
C MET A 117 15.15 32.65 -5.56
N PRO A 118 15.12 31.32 -5.75
CA PRO A 118 14.71 30.74 -7.04
C PRO A 118 13.25 31.05 -7.35
N ARG A 119 12.86 30.79 -8.60
CA ARG A 119 11.46 30.92 -9.02
C ARG A 119 10.59 29.95 -8.24
N MET A 120 9.42 30.43 -7.81
CA MET A 120 8.39 29.62 -7.15
C MET A 120 8.07 28.36 -7.95
N ASN A 121 8.21 27.21 -7.30
CA ASN A 121 7.92 25.90 -7.86
C ASN A 121 7.57 24.92 -6.74
N ILE A 122 6.29 24.89 -6.32
CA ILE A 122 5.79 23.86 -5.41
C ILE A 122 5.30 22.66 -6.25
N PRO A 123 5.74 21.43 -5.97
CA PRO A 123 5.22 20.23 -6.63
C PRO A 123 3.71 20.13 -6.46
N LYS A 124 3.02 19.51 -7.42
CA LYS A 124 1.59 19.22 -7.26
C LYS A 124 1.41 17.94 -6.46
N ALA A 125 0.49 17.97 -5.49
CA ALA A 125 0.07 16.79 -4.78
C ALA A 125 -0.52 15.75 -5.76
N LYS A 126 -0.20 14.48 -5.52
CA LYS A 126 -0.71 13.35 -6.31
C LYS A 126 -1.69 12.56 -5.46
N ILE A 127 -2.93 13.02 -5.44
CA ILE A 127 -4.03 12.32 -4.76
C ILE A 127 -4.49 11.16 -5.65
N ALA A 128 -4.53 9.96 -5.07
CA ALA A 128 -5.00 8.76 -5.73
C ALA A 128 -6.50 8.90 -6.03
N LYS A 129 -6.88 8.42 -7.22
CA LYS A 129 -8.27 8.37 -7.66
C LYS A 129 -8.64 6.93 -8.02
N PRO A 130 -9.92 6.55 -7.89
CA PRO A 130 -10.36 5.23 -8.27
C PRO A 130 -10.07 5.01 -9.75
N LYS A 131 -9.46 3.87 -10.07
CA LYS A 131 -9.14 3.51 -11.44
C LYS A 131 -10.38 3.07 -12.22
N HIS A 132 -11.28 2.38 -11.53
CA HIS A 132 -12.53 1.85 -12.02
C HIS A 132 -13.68 2.23 -11.09
N LYS A 133 -14.91 2.25 -11.62
CA LYS A 133 -16.14 2.57 -10.91
C LYS A 133 -16.90 1.30 -10.55
N PRO A 134 -17.76 1.32 -9.51
CA PRO A 134 -18.61 0.18 -9.20
C PRO A 134 -19.41 -0.30 -10.42
N GLY A 135 -19.35 -1.60 -10.68
CA GLY A 135 -19.95 -2.24 -11.86
C GLY A 135 -19.01 -2.40 -13.05
N ASP A 136 -17.81 -1.80 -13.02
CA ASP A 136 -16.79 -2.10 -14.03
C ASP A 136 -16.26 -3.52 -13.82
N ILE A 137 -16.37 -4.34 -14.86
CA ILE A 137 -15.82 -5.69 -14.91
C ILE A 137 -14.54 -5.63 -15.71
N ILE A 138 -13.47 -6.19 -15.15
CA ILE A 138 -12.16 -6.27 -15.76
C ILE A 138 -11.87 -7.74 -16.07
N ILE A 139 -11.56 -8.02 -17.33
CA ILE A 139 -11.12 -9.32 -17.81
C ILE A 139 -9.62 -9.24 -18.07
N ALA A 140 -8.87 -10.14 -17.43
CA ALA A 140 -7.45 -10.31 -17.67
C ALA A 140 -7.18 -11.73 -18.17
N ARG A 141 -6.11 -11.88 -18.95
CA ARG A 141 -5.58 -13.18 -19.30
C ARG A 141 -4.21 -13.33 -18.65
N THR A 142 -4.02 -14.41 -17.91
CA THR A 142 -2.78 -14.73 -17.20
C THR A 142 -1.65 -15.01 -18.19
N CYS A 143 -0.40 -14.91 -17.73
CA CYS A 143 0.77 -15.06 -18.60
C CYS A 143 0.94 -16.50 -19.11
N SER A 144 1.82 -16.69 -20.09
CA SER A 144 2.20 -18.03 -20.55
C SER A 144 3.28 -18.66 -19.67
N SER A 145 3.43 -19.99 -19.76
CA SER A 145 4.43 -20.77 -19.03
C SER A 145 5.87 -20.54 -19.49
N ASP A 146 6.07 -19.97 -20.68
CA ASP A 146 7.36 -19.90 -21.37
C ASP A 146 8.19 -18.64 -21.03
N HIS A 147 7.76 -17.87 -20.02
CA HIS A 147 8.38 -16.59 -19.67
C HIS A 147 9.50 -16.70 -18.62
N SER A 148 10.38 -15.69 -18.63
CA SER A 148 11.55 -15.59 -17.75
C SER A 148 11.17 -15.53 -16.26
N SER A 149 12.17 -15.72 -15.39
CA SER A 149 12.11 -15.86 -13.93
C SER A 149 11.39 -14.79 -13.09
N ALA A 150 10.63 -13.88 -13.70
CA ALA A 150 9.77 -12.90 -13.04
C ALA A 150 8.31 -13.37 -12.90
N ASP A 151 7.84 -14.33 -13.70
CA ASP A 151 6.42 -14.72 -13.76
C ASP A 151 6.12 -16.05 -13.03
N PHE A 152 6.87 -16.35 -11.96
CA PHE A 152 6.72 -17.58 -11.16
C PHE A 152 5.46 -17.61 -10.29
N LEU A 153 4.73 -16.51 -10.16
CA LEU A 153 3.59 -16.37 -9.23
C LEU A 153 2.31 -17.06 -9.74
N TRP A 154 2.29 -17.41 -11.03
CA TRP A 154 1.27 -18.25 -11.66
C TRP A 154 1.64 -19.75 -11.64
N SER A 155 2.83 -20.10 -11.13
CA SER A 155 3.31 -21.48 -11.06
C SER A 155 2.81 -22.20 -9.83
N ILE A 156 2.26 -23.39 -10.04
CA ILE A 156 1.89 -24.31 -8.97
C ILE A 156 3.06 -24.77 -8.09
N GLU A 157 4.29 -24.66 -8.61
CA GLU A 157 5.49 -25.10 -7.89
C GLU A 157 5.92 -24.13 -6.78
N ARG A 158 5.37 -22.91 -6.77
CA ARG A 158 5.57 -21.90 -5.73
C ARG A 158 4.34 -21.65 -4.87
N CYS A 159 3.30 -22.47 -5.00
CA CYS A 159 2.18 -22.52 -4.07
C CYS A 159 2.69 -22.73 -2.64
N THR A 160 2.55 -21.69 -1.83
CA THR A 160 2.83 -21.71 -0.38
C THR A 160 1.61 -22.22 0.37
N TYR A 161 1.72 -22.47 1.68
CA TYR A 161 0.50 -22.77 2.44
C TYR A 161 -0.48 -21.59 2.35
N PRO A 162 -1.70 -21.77 1.80
CA PRO A 162 -2.69 -20.72 1.78
C PRO A 162 -3.04 -20.28 3.21
N TYR A 163 -3.42 -19.02 3.33
CA TYR A 163 -3.70 -18.38 4.62
C TYR A 163 -4.86 -19.03 5.40
N ILE A 164 -5.64 -19.90 4.75
CA ILE A 164 -6.66 -20.77 5.38
C ILE A 164 -6.05 -21.78 6.36
N TYR A 165 -4.72 -21.88 6.42
CA TYR A 165 -3.99 -22.77 7.32
C TYR A 165 -3.58 -22.09 8.64
N LYS A 166 -3.73 -22.81 9.77
CA LYS A 166 -3.35 -22.34 11.12
C LYS A 166 -1.84 -22.09 11.34
N SER A 167 -0.96 -22.55 10.45
CA SER A 167 0.51 -22.56 10.66
C SER A 167 1.26 -21.47 9.87
N GLU A 168 2.26 -20.85 10.51
CA GLU A 168 3.18 -19.85 9.91
C GLU A 168 4.47 -20.47 9.33
N THR A 169 4.75 -21.76 9.58
CA THR A 169 6.12 -22.29 9.51
C THR A 169 6.40 -23.27 8.38
N ALA A 170 5.63 -23.25 7.30
CA ALA A 170 5.79 -24.26 6.27
C ALA A 170 5.94 -23.61 4.89
N ASP A 171 7.09 -23.87 4.25
CA ASP A 171 7.49 -23.19 3.03
C ASP A 171 6.84 -23.77 1.76
N ARG A 172 6.28 -24.99 1.81
CA ARG A 172 5.73 -25.69 0.63
C ARG A 172 4.60 -26.65 0.96
N LEU A 173 3.54 -26.57 0.16
CA LEU A 173 2.38 -27.43 0.24
C LEU A 173 2.75 -28.89 -0.14
N PRO A 174 2.21 -29.92 0.56
CA PRO A 174 2.35 -31.32 0.17
C PRO A 174 1.84 -31.57 -1.25
N GLU A 175 2.43 -32.52 -1.96
CA GLU A 175 2.08 -32.80 -3.37
C GLU A 175 0.58 -33.10 -3.57
N LEU A 176 -0.04 -33.83 -2.63
CA LEU A 176 -1.48 -34.15 -2.67
C LEU A 176 -2.41 -32.94 -2.58
N LEU A 177 -1.90 -31.80 -2.11
CA LEU A 177 -2.66 -30.57 -1.94
C LEU A 177 -2.43 -29.57 -3.09
N LYS A 178 -1.53 -29.86 -4.03
CA LYS A 178 -1.31 -28.98 -5.18
C LYS A 178 -2.57 -28.94 -6.07
N PRO A 179 -3.05 -27.75 -6.50
CA PRO A 179 -4.17 -27.63 -7.43
C PRO A 179 -4.06 -28.53 -8.67
N PRO A 180 -5.13 -29.12 -9.18
CA PRO A 180 -5.04 -29.98 -10.38
C PRO A 180 -4.90 -29.19 -11.70
N PHE A 181 -4.73 -27.86 -11.66
CA PHE A 181 -4.73 -27.00 -12.84
C PHE A 181 -3.61 -25.95 -12.79
N THR A 182 -3.15 -25.53 -13.97
CA THR A 182 -2.21 -24.42 -14.11
C THR A 182 -2.96 -23.11 -14.30
N ALA A 183 -2.42 -22.04 -13.72
CA ALA A 183 -2.96 -20.69 -13.88
C ALA A 183 -2.63 -20.06 -15.23
N TYR A 184 -1.67 -20.60 -15.97
CA TYR A 184 -1.13 -20.03 -17.20
C TYR A 184 -2.16 -20.01 -18.34
N ASP A 185 -2.09 -18.94 -19.15
CA ASP A 185 -2.89 -18.72 -20.36
C ASP A 185 -4.43 -18.73 -20.16
N LYS A 186 -4.90 -18.54 -18.93
CA LYS A 186 -6.33 -18.54 -18.55
C LYS A 186 -6.91 -17.13 -18.49
N TYR A 187 -8.20 -17.01 -18.77
CA TYR A 187 -9.00 -15.83 -18.49
C TYR A 187 -9.52 -15.86 -17.06
N ILE A 188 -9.39 -14.72 -16.40
CA ILE A 188 -9.96 -14.40 -15.09
C ILE A 188 -10.76 -13.10 -15.20
N ALA A 189 -11.65 -12.87 -14.23
CA ALA A 189 -12.41 -11.63 -14.16
C ALA A 189 -12.48 -11.11 -12.73
N ILE A 190 -12.50 -9.78 -12.60
CA ILE A 190 -12.77 -9.07 -11.35
C ILE A 190 -13.86 -8.03 -11.56
N LEU A 191 -14.65 -7.79 -10.53
CA LEU A 191 -15.69 -6.76 -10.50
C LEU A 191 -15.22 -5.64 -9.59
N CYS A 192 -15.26 -4.39 -10.04
CA CYS A 192 -15.16 -3.24 -9.14
C CYS A 192 -16.47 -3.14 -8.36
N VAL A 193 -16.39 -3.29 -7.04
CA VAL A 193 -17.54 -3.35 -6.11
C VAL A 193 -17.61 -2.14 -5.19
N GLY A 194 -16.72 -1.17 -5.34
CA GLY A 194 -16.69 -0.03 -4.46
C GLY A 194 -15.46 0.84 -4.60
N THR A 195 -15.39 1.81 -3.70
CA THR A 195 -14.21 2.63 -3.50
C THR A 195 -13.97 2.76 -2.01
N GLU A 196 -12.71 2.69 -1.60
CA GLU A 196 -12.30 2.96 -0.24
C GLU A 196 -11.56 4.30 -0.18
N LYS A 197 -11.86 5.08 0.86
CA LYS A 197 -11.16 6.33 1.16
C LYS A 197 -10.16 6.06 2.26
N MET A 198 -8.91 6.43 2.02
CA MET A 198 -7.85 6.45 3.01
C MET A 198 -7.39 7.88 3.19
N LEU A 199 -7.13 8.29 4.43
CA LEU A 199 -6.60 9.63 4.69
C LEU A 199 -5.27 9.77 3.94
N HIS A 200 -5.15 10.81 3.11
CA HIS A 200 -3.96 11.04 2.31
C HIS A 200 -2.80 11.58 3.16
N SER A 201 -3.15 12.40 4.15
CA SER A 201 -2.21 13.13 4.98
C SER A 201 -2.65 13.07 6.43
N GLN A 202 -1.73 12.71 7.33
CA GLN A 202 -1.99 12.80 8.76
C GLN A 202 -2.06 14.24 9.27
N TYR A 203 -1.50 15.19 8.50
CA TYR A 203 -1.41 16.61 8.86
C TYR A 203 -2.53 17.46 8.26
N VAL A 204 -3.10 17.03 7.13
CA VAL A 204 -4.13 17.79 6.41
C VAL A 204 -5.45 17.04 6.44
N GLU A 205 -6.42 17.58 7.18
CA GLU A 205 -7.76 17.02 7.27
C GLU A 205 -8.54 17.10 5.95
N GLY A 206 -9.44 16.14 5.74
CA GLY A 206 -10.40 16.18 4.64
C GLY A 206 -9.85 15.81 3.26
N ILE A 207 -8.57 15.45 3.16
CA ILE A 207 -7.95 14.98 1.91
C ILE A 207 -7.80 13.46 1.94
N TYR A 208 -8.35 12.80 0.94
CA TYR A 208 -8.39 11.36 0.87
C TYR A 208 -7.83 10.84 -0.44
N ASP A 209 -7.02 9.79 -0.34
CA ASP A 209 -6.74 8.88 -1.43
C ASP A 209 -7.94 7.96 -1.62
N GLU A 210 -8.44 7.87 -2.84
CA GLU A 210 -9.55 7.00 -3.18
C GLU A 210 -9.08 5.86 -4.08
N HIS A 211 -9.37 4.62 -3.65
CA HIS A 211 -8.94 3.41 -4.34
C HIS A 211 -10.15 2.57 -4.74
N SER A 212 -10.11 1.99 -5.94
CA SER A 212 -11.12 1.02 -6.37
C SER A 212 -10.98 -0.27 -5.55
N VAL A 213 -12.11 -0.80 -5.12
CA VAL A 213 -12.23 -2.07 -4.40
C VAL A 213 -12.84 -3.10 -5.35
N TYR A 214 -12.27 -4.29 -5.37
CA TYR A 214 -12.62 -5.35 -6.31
C TYR A 214 -13.09 -6.61 -5.60
N ALA A 215 -13.84 -7.46 -6.30
CA ALA A 215 -14.16 -8.83 -5.94
C ALA A 215 -13.76 -9.77 -7.09
N PHE A 216 -13.21 -10.94 -6.75
CA PHE A 216 -12.80 -11.94 -7.74
C PHE A 216 -13.99 -12.78 -8.14
N TYR A 217 -14.22 -12.92 -9.45
CA TYR A 217 -15.15 -13.94 -9.90
C TYR A 217 -14.59 -15.33 -9.63
N ASP A 218 -15.49 -16.23 -9.29
CA ASP A 218 -15.21 -17.65 -9.37
C ASP A 218 -15.22 -18.11 -10.85
N TYR A 219 -14.18 -17.69 -11.58
CA TYR A 219 -14.00 -17.94 -13.00
C TYR A 219 -12.51 -18.01 -13.39
N VAL A 220 -12.09 -19.19 -13.84
CA VAL A 220 -10.82 -19.42 -14.53
C VAL A 220 -11.12 -20.33 -15.72
N SER A 221 -10.76 -19.91 -16.93
CA SER A 221 -11.06 -20.70 -18.14
C SER A 221 -10.12 -20.40 -19.29
N ASP A 222 -9.98 -21.33 -20.22
CA ASP A 222 -9.35 -21.07 -21.53
C ASP A 222 -10.21 -20.14 -22.40
N GLU A 223 -11.52 -20.13 -22.15
CA GLU A 223 -12.47 -19.30 -22.87
C GLU A 223 -12.58 -17.91 -22.23
N LYS A 224 -12.71 -16.89 -23.06
CA LYS A 224 -13.00 -15.54 -22.58
C LYS A 224 -14.44 -15.48 -22.05
N PRO A 225 -14.68 -14.93 -20.85
CA PRO A 225 -16.03 -14.89 -20.30
C PRO A 225 -16.94 -13.90 -21.06
N THR A 226 -18.21 -14.26 -21.18
CA THR A 226 -19.29 -13.33 -21.54
C THR A 226 -19.93 -12.75 -20.28
N ALA A 227 -20.60 -11.59 -20.39
CA ALA A 227 -21.33 -11.00 -19.28
C ALA A 227 -22.38 -11.97 -18.69
N ASP A 228 -23.13 -12.68 -19.53
CA ASP A 228 -24.12 -13.68 -19.08
C ASP A 228 -23.49 -14.88 -18.37
N ARG A 229 -22.25 -15.23 -18.73
CA ARG A 229 -21.51 -16.28 -18.02
C ARG A 229 -21.10 -15.79 -16.63
N LEU A 230 -20.57 -14.58 -16.51
CA LEU A 230 -20.14 -14.00 -15.23
C LEU A 230 -21.31 -13.80 -14.26
N LYS A 231 -22.50 -13.42 -14.75
CA LYS A 231 -23.73 -13.33 -13.93
C LYS A 231 -24.13 -14.64 -13.26
N LYS A 232 -23.66 -15.79 -13.79
CA LYS A 232 -23.90 -17.12 -13.22
C LYS A 232 -22.75 -17.58 -12.31
N CYS A 233 -21.66 -16.84 -12.25
CA CYS A 233 -20.53 -17.13 -11.37
C CYS A 233 -20.74 -16.53 -9.98
N GLY A 234 -20.19 -17.22 -8.97
CA GLY A 234 -20.02 -16.66 -7.64
C GLY A 234 -18.78 -15.76 -7.58
N PHE A 235 -18.39 -15.39 -6.36
CA PHE A 235 -17.18 -14.65 -6.06
C PHE A 235 -16.31 -15.42 -5.10
N LEU A 236 -15.00 -15.34 -5.26
CA LEU A 236 -14.06 -16.09 -4.41
C LEU A 236 -13.76 -15.32 -3.12
N PRO A 237 -13.76 -16.02 -1.97
CA PRO A 237 -13.27 -15.46 -0.73
C PRO A 237 -11.73 -15.48 -0.69
N LYS A 238 -11.19 -14.59 0.14
CA LYS A 238 -9.81 -14.59 0.61
C LYS A 238 -9.84 -14.55 2.14
N TYR A 239 -8.92 -15.25 2.77
CA TYR A 239 -8.75 -15.14 4.22
C TYR A 239 -7.84 -13.96 4.55
N LEU A 240 -8.30 -13.09 5.45
CA LEU A 240 -7.58 -11.91 5.94
C LEU A 240 -7.01 -12.20 7.33
N ARG A 241 -5.71 -12.00 7.47
CA ARG A 241 -4.96 -12.02 8.73
C ARG A 241 -3.90 -10.94 8.67
N TYR A 242 -4.04 -9.87 9.45
CA TYR A 242 -3.00 -8.82 9.55
C TYR A 242 -2.76 -8.41 11.01
N ALA A 243 -1.49 -8.12 11.31
CA ALA A 243 -1.04 -7.57 12.58
C ALA A 243 -0.97 -6.04 12.45
N SER A 244 -1.52 -5.30 13.40
CA SER A 244 -1.55 -3.84 13.30
C SER A 244 -0.15 -3.24 13.11
N THR A 245 -0.07 -2.09 12.45
CA THR A 245 1.18 -1.34 12.28
C THR A 245 1.79 -0.89 13.62
N VAL A 246 1.10 -1.10 14.74
CA VAL A 246 1.48 -0.71 16.10
C VAL A 246 1.44 -1.94 17.04
N GLY A 247 2.03 -3.07 16.63
CA GLY A 247 2.30 -4.19 17.55
C GLY A 247 2.27 -5.58 16.92
N THR A 248 2.63 -6.59 17.71
CA THR A 248 2.55 -8.01 17.34
C THR A 248 1.13 -8.60 17.45
N ALA A 249 0.12 -7.77 17.70
CA ALA A 249 -1.26 -8.21 17.88
C ALA A 249 -1.99 -8.29 16.53
N ILE A 250 -2.61 -9.44 16.26
CA ILE A 250 -3.50 -9.65 15.11
C ILE A 250 -4.84 -8.96 15.45
N GLU A 251 -5.23 -7.94 14.68
CA GLU A 251 -6.43 -7.15 14.97
C GLU A 251 -7.68 -7.66 14.20
N THR A 252 -7.50 -8.22 13.01
CA THR A 252 -8.62 -8.74 12.19
C THR A 252 -8.30 -10.12 11.63
N ILE A 253 -9.21 -11.07 11.86
CA ILE A 253 -9.15 -12.46 11.37
C ILE A 253 -10.51 -12.83 10.77
N GLY A 254 -10.53 -13.30 9.53
CA GLY A 254 -11.75 -13.83 8.92
C GLY A 254 -11.74 -13.85 7.40
N TRP A 255 -12.85 -14.27 6.82
CA TRP A 255 -13.06 -14.27 5.37
C TRP A 255 -13.50 -12.90 4.88
N THR A 256 -12.89 -12.42 3.81
CA THR A 256 -13.28 -11.24 3.04
C THR A 256 -13.42 -11.62 1.57
N TYR A 257 -14.22 -10.87 0.82
CA TYR A 257 -14.39 -11.07 -0.63
C TYR A 257 -13.88 -9.89 -1.44
N THR A 258 -13.38 -8.87 -0.73
CA THR A 258 -12.99 -7.61 -1.33
C THR A 258 -11.51 -7.36 -1.14
N PHE A 259 -10.90 -6.68 -2.10
CA PHE A 259 -9.48 -6.38 -2.09
C PHE A 259 -9.17 -5.13 -2.89
N LYS A 260 -7.99 -4.58 -2.65
CA LYS A 260 -7.43 -3.49 -3.43
C LYS A 260 -6.24 -3.98 -4.24
N LEU A 261 -6.01 -3.32 -5.37
CA LEU A 261 -4.86 -3.57 -6.23
C LEU A 261 -3.92 -2.38 -6.19
N PHE A 262 -2.61 -2.64 -6.34
CA PHE A 262 -1.66 -1.56 -6.55
C PHE A 262 -2.01 -0.76 -7.82
N THR A 263 -1.68 0.53 -7.81
CA THR A 263 -1.98 1.43 -8.94
C THR A 263 -1.36 0.97 -10.26
N TYR A 264 -0.27 0.21 -10.17
CA TYR A 264 0.46 -0.35 -11.29
C TYR A 264 0.01 -1.75 -11.71
N SER A 265 -0.90 -2.41 -10.99
CA SER A 265 -1.40 -3.77 -11.31
C SER A 265 -2.14 -3.90 -12.64
N PHE A 266 -2.35 -2.79 -13.36
CA PHE A 266 -2.85 -2.82 -14.74
C PHE A 266 -1.93 -2.06 -15.70
N ARG A 267 -0.66 -1.87 -15.34
CA ARG A 267 0.34 -1.30 -16.25
C ARG A 267 0.89 -2.44 -17.09
N ILE A 268 0.61 -2.38 -18.39
CA ILE A 268 1.32 -3.16 -19.39
C ILE A 268 2.74 -2.57 -19.43
N SER A 269 3.72 -3.20 -18.78
CA SER A 269 5.11 -2.76 -18.93
C SER A 269 5.60 -3.19 -20.32
N LYS A 270 6.53 -2.42 -20.91
CA LYS A 270 7.11 -2.76 -22.21
C LYS A 270 7.80 -4.15 -22.24
N ASN A 271 8.10 -4.71 -21.07
CA ASN A 271 8.73 -6.01 -20.88
C ASN A 271 7.88 -6.99 -20.05
N SER A 272 6.66 -6.62 -19.64
CA SER A 272 5.75 -7.50 -18.89
C SER A 272 4.63 -7.88 -19.82
N PHE A 273 4.59 -9.16 -20.14
CA PHE A 273 3.65 -9.76 -21.08
C PHE A 273 2.32 -10.03 -20.36
N GLU A 274 1.69 -8.95 -19.87
CA GLU A 274 0.29 -9.02 -19.45
C GLU A 274 -0.62 -8.52 -20.58
N SER A 275 -1.40 -9.49 -21.02
CA SER A 275 -2.46 -9.52 -22.00
C SER A 275 -3.47 -8.39 -21.87
N SER A 276 -4.11 -8.05 -22.99
CA SER A 276 -5.26 -7.14 -23.09
C SER A 276 -6.17 -7.16 -21.85
N VAL A 277 -6.07 -6.13 -21.03
CA VAL A 277 -7.04 -5.84 -19.97
C VAL A 277 -8.24 -5.21 -20.67
N GLU A 278 -9.26 -6.03 -20.92
CA GLU A 278 -10.54 -5.54 -21.40
C GLU A 278 -11.42 -5.20 -20.22
N HIS A 279 -12.20 -4.14 -20.33
CA HIS A 279 -13.21 -3.83 -19.32
C HIS A 279 -14.50 -3.35 -19.97
N PHE A 280 -15.60 -3.60 -19.28
CA PHE A 280 -16.92 -3.08 -19.63
C PHE A 280 -17.73 -2.87 -18.34
N THR A 281 -18.71 -1.98 -18.40
CA THR A 281 -19.53 -1.64 -17.23
C THR A 281 -20.84 -2.42 -17.24
N CYS A 282 -21.18 -3.05 -16.12
CA CYS A 282 -22.46 -3.69 -15.86
C CYS A 282 -22.96 -3.29 -14.46
N LYS A 283 -23.89 -2.33 -14.39
CA LYS A 283 -24.38 -1.81 -13.11
C LYS A 283 -25.11 -2.86 -12.27
N ASP A 284 -25.99 -3.63 -12.91
CA ASP A 284 -26.76 -4.69 -12.26
C ASP A 284 -25.87 -5.72 -11.55
N GLU A 285 -24.63 -5.88 -12.03
CA GLU A 285 -23.70 -6.86 -11.50
C GLU A 285 -23.06 -6.40 -10.18
N TYR A 286 -22.84 -5.10 -10.02
CA TYR A 286 -22.51 -4.53 -8.71
C TYR A 286 -23.64 -4.74 -7.71
N GLU A 287 -24.89 -4.48 -8.12
CA GLU A 287 -26.07 -4.70 -7.27
C GLU A 287 -26.22 -6.19 -6.88
N ARG A 288 -25.94 -7.10 -7.83
CA ARG A 288 -25.92 -8.55 -7.58
C ARG A 288 -24.89 -8.89 -6.51
N PHE A 289 -23.64 -8.42 -6.66
CA PHE A 289 -22.61 -8.66 -5.65
C PHE A 289 -23.04 -8.12 -4.27
N SER A 290 -23.49 -6.86 -4.19
CA SER A 290 -23.91 -6.26 -2.91
C SER A 290 -25.04 -7.04 -2.24
N CYS A 291 -26.01 -7.52 -3.02
CA CYS A 291 -27.10 -8.37 -2.52
C CYS A 291 -26.56 -9.68 -1.95
N LEU A 292 -25.76 -10.42 -2.72
CA LEU A 292 -25.19 -11.71 -2.30
C LEU A 292 -24.30 -11.56 -1.05
N PHE A 293 -23.46 -10.52 -1.03
CA PHE A 293 -22.54 -10.26 0.07
C PHE A 293 -23.27 -9.85 1.36
N SER A 294 -24.34 -9.06 1.26
CA SER A 294 -25.14 -8.62 2.42
C SER A 294 -25.91 -9.75 3.12
N MET A 295 -26.11 -10.88 2.44
CA MET A 295 -26.77 -12.06 3.02
C MET A 295 -25.84 -12.89 3.91
N LYS A 296 -24.54 -12.55 3.94
CA LYS A 296 -23.51 -13.28 4.67
C LYS A 296 -22.85 -12.38 5.73
N ASN A 297 -22.26 -13.00 6.75
CA ASN A 297 -21.59 -12.30 7.84
C ASN A 297 -20.06 -12.40 7.72
N TYR A 298 -19.51 -11.80 6.66
CA TYR A 298 -18.08 -11.78 6.37
C TYR A 298 -17.49 -10.38 6.60
N LEU A 299 -16.15 -10.30 6.65
CA LEU A 299 -15.46 -9.03 6.83
C LEU A 299 -15.74 -8.11 5.65
N SER A 300 -16.22 -6.91 5.95
CA SER A 300 -16.45 -5.85 4.96
C SER A 300 -15.16 -5.10 4.59
N GLU A 301 -14.09 -5.29 5.36
CA GLU A 301 -12.80 -4.66 5.11
C GLU A 301 -12.13 -5.30 3.89
N PRO A 302 -11.70 -4.49 2.90
CA PRO A 302 -10.95 -5.01 1.79
C PRO A 302 -9.57 -5.46 2.26
N SER A 303 -9.15 -6.62 1.76
CA SER A 303 -7.78 -7.08 2.00
C SER A 303 -6.74 -6.12 1.41
N TYR A 304 -5.51 -6.22 1.92
CA TYR A 304 -4.37 -5.34 1.61
C TYR A 304 -4.08 -5.27 0.10
N ASN A 305 -3.37 -4.22 -0.32
CA ASN A 305 -2.96 -4.03 -1.71
C ASN A 305 -1.96 -5.12 -2.14
N PHE A 306 -2.25 -5.87 -3.20
CA PHE A 306 -1.30 -6.78 -3.84
C PHE A 306 -1.36 -6.64 -5.37
N GLU A 307 -0.48 -7.33 -6.08
CA GLU A 307 -0.44 -7.28 -7.55
C GLU A 307 -1.49 -8.21 -8.15
N LEU A 308 -2.06 -7.89 -9.32
CA LEU A 308 -3.14 -8.71 -9.88
C LEU A 308 -2.76 -10.18 -10.06
N HIS A 309 -1.47 -10.47 -10.26
CA HIS A 309 -0.98 -11.83 -10.35
C HIS A 309 -0.84 -12.58 -9.01
N ASP A 310 -0.63 -11.87 -7.91
CA ASP A 310 -0.65 -12.47 -6.56
C ASP A 310 -2.07 -12.91 -6.17
N ALA A 311 -3.10 -12.40 -6.86
CA ALA A 311 -4.46 -12.86 -6.66
C ALA A 311 -4.63 -14.37 -6.88
N PHE A 312 -3.80 -14.98 -7.70
CA PHE A 312 -3.98 -16.38 -8.03
C PHE A 312 -3.78 -17.28 -6.81
N SER A 313 -2.66 -17.08 -6.11
CA SER A 313 -2.37 -17.76 -4.84
C SER A 313 -3.43 -17.43 -3.79
N ASP A 314 -3.93 -16.20 -3.79
CA ASP A 314 -4.79 -15.73 -2.71
C ASP A 314 -6.25 -16.19 -2.81
N PHE A 315 -6.77 -16.40 -4.03
CA PHE A 315 -8.19 -16.70 -4.26
C PHE A 315 -8.43 -18.08 -4.86
N PHE A 316 -7.65 -18.51 -5.85
CA PHE A 316 -7.93 -19.72 -6.61
C PHE A 316 -7.30 -20.97 -5.99
N GLU A 317 -6.13 -20.84 -5.36
CA GLU A 317 -5.43 -21.94 -4.71
C GLU A 317 -6.26 -22.52 -3.54
N GLY A 318 -6.75 -21.67 -2.65
CA GLY A 318 -7.58 -22.08 -1.51
C GLY A 318 -8.82 -22.84 -1.95
N LYS A 319 -9.51 -22.36 -3.00
CA LYS A 319 -10.65 -23.07 -3.60
C LYS A 319 -10.26 -24.46 -4.10
N ALA A 320 -9.16 -24.57 -4.84
CA ALA A 320 -8.73 -25.83 -5.46
C ALA A 320 -8.50 -26.93 -4.41
N ILE A 321 -7.84 -26.55 -3.32
CA ILE A 321 -7.52 -27.43 -2.19
C ILE A 321 -8.79 -27.88 -1.45
N LEU A 322 -9.66 -26.95 -1.08
CA LEU A 322 -10.90 -27.28 -0.36
C LEU A 322 -11.77 -28.19 -1.20
N SER A 323 -11.83 -27.94 -2.52
CA SER A 323 -12.52 -28.80 -3.47
C SER A 323 -11.92 -30.21 -3.52
N ALA A 324 -10.58 -30.35 -3.54
CA ALA A 324 -9.90 -31.65 -3.50
C ALA A 324 -10.14 -32.40 -2.18
N ALA A 325 -10.34 -31.68 -1.07
CA ALA A 325 -10.68 -32.24 0.24
C ALA A 325 -12.19 -32.49 0.43
N GLY A 326 -13.04 -32.26 -0.58
CA GLY A 326 -14.48 -32.38 -0.46
C GLY A 326 -15.11 -31.40 0.54
N ILE A 327 -14.40 -30.32 0.89
CA ILE A 327 -14.86 -29.28 1.81
C ILE A 327 -15.57 -28.20 0.99
N GLY A 328 -16.80 -27.88 1.38
CA GLY A 328 -17.54 -26.77 0.77
C GLY A 328 -16.84 -25.44 0.97
N TYR A 329 -16.91 -24.56 -0.02
CA TYR A 329 -16.46 -23.17 0.06
C TYR A 329 -17.60 -22.27 -0.40
N ASP A 330 -17.77 -21.13 0.26
CA ASP A 330 -18.83 -20.20 -0.08
C ASP A 330 -18.36 -19.29 -1.21
N ASN A 331 -19.05 -19.34 -2.35
CA ASN A 331 -18.85 -18.41 -3.46
C ASN A 331 -19.96 -17.35 -3.56
N LEU A 332 -20.71 -17.17 -2.47
CA LEU A 332 -21.87 -16.30 -2.29
C LEU A 332 -23.15 -16.72 -3.02
N LEU A 333 -23.15 -17.75 -3.88
CA LEU A 333 -24.36 -18.15 -4.60
C LEU A 333 -25.34 -18.97 -3.75
N ASP A 334 -24.80 -19.85 -2.91
CA ASP A 334 -25.60 -20.68 -2.01
C ASP A 334 -25.63 -20.05 -0.62
N LYS A 335 -26.82 -19.65 -0.18
CA LYS A 335 -27.03 -19.06 1.14
C LYS A 335 -26.70 -20.00 2.29
N ASP A 336 -26.78 -21.32 2.07
CA ASP A 336 -26.64 -22.34 3.11
C ASP A 336 -25.19 -22.86 3.22
N ILE A 337 -24.32 -22.51 2.27
CA ILE A 337 -22.88 -22.82 2.32
C ILE A 337 -22.13 -21.70 3.03
N GLU A 338 -21.34 -22.02 4.05
CA GLU A 338 -20.42 -21.09 4.69
C GLU A 338 -18.98 -21.48 4.38
N ASN A 339 -18.06 -20.51 4.43
CA ASN A 339 -16.64 -20.83 4.37
C ASN A 339 -16.22 -21.64 5.60
N PRO A 340 -15.38 -22.67 5.42
CA PRO A 340 -14.96 -23.51 6.52
C PRO A 340 -14.14 -22.71 7.54
N PRO A 341 -14.09 -23.16 8.80
CA PRO A 341 -13.14 -22.62 9.76
C PRO A 341 -11.70 -22.84 9.25
N ILE A 342 -10.77 -22.00 9.71
CA ILE A 342 -9.35 -22.13 9.40
C ILE A 342 -8.85 -23.45 10.01
N CYS A 343 -8.16 -24.27 9.23
CA CYS A 343 -7.70 -25.61 9.63
C CYS A 343 -6.16 -25.68 9.60
N SER A 344 -5.51 -26.65 10.23
CA SER A 344 -4.08 -26.89 9.99
C SER A 344 -3.88 -27.68 8.69
N ALA A 345 -2.65 -27.65 8.17
CA ALA A 345 -2.24 -28.49 7.05
C ALA A 345 -2.59 -29.97 7.29
N ASP A 346 -2.24 -30.46 8.48
CA ASP A 346 -2.46 -31.84 8.88
C ASP A 346 -3.95 -32.19 9.02
N GLU A 347 -4.77 -31.26 9.52
CA GLU A 347 -6.23 -31.42 9.60
C GLU A 347 -6.83 -31.68 8.21
N ILE A 348 -6.42 -30.91 7.18
CA ILE A 348 -6.92 -31.11 5.80
C ILE A 348 -6.34 -32.37 5.17
N LEU A 349 -5.05 -32.66 5.33
CA LEU A 349 -4.44 -33.88 4.81
C LEU A 349 -5.09 -35.15 5.36
N ASN A 350 -5.45 -35.15 6.64
CA ASN A 350 -6.15 -36.28 7.26
C ASN A 350 -7.55 -36.45 6.65
N LEU A 351 -8.28 -35.37 6.40
CA LEU A 351 -9.58 -35.43 5.73
C LEU A 351 -9.47 -36.04 4.32
N ILE A 352 -8.52 -35.57 3.52
CA ILE A 352 -8.27 -36.11 2.16
C ILE A 352 -7.97 -37.61 2.21
N LYS A 353 -7.05 -38.04 3.08
CA LYS A 353 -6.66 -39.45 3.23
C LYS A 353 -7.79 -40.36 3.71
N THR A 354 -8.79 -39.82 4.41
CA THR A 354 -9.96 -40.60 4.85
C THR A 354 -11.05 -40.75 3.79
N MET A 355 -10.95 -40.00 2.68
CA MET A 355 -11.88 -40.08 1.56
C MET A 355 -11.40 -41.02 0.44
N GLU A 356 -10.10 -41.35 0.42
CA GLU A 356 -9.49 -42.42 -0.39
C GLU A 356 -9.70 -43.80 0.27
#